data_AF-A0A259MAG8-F1
#
_entry.id   AF-A0A259MAG8-F1
#
_cell.length_a   1.000
_cell.length_b   1.000
_cell.length_c   1.000
_cell.angle_alpha   90.00
_cell.angle_beta   90.00
_cell.angle_gamma   90.00
#
_symmetry.space_group_name_H-M   'P 1'
#
loop_
_entity.id
_entity.type
_entity.pdbx_description
1 polymer ?
#
loop_
_entity_poly.entity_id
_entity_poly.type
_entity_poly.pdbx_seq_one_letter_code
_entity_poly.pdbx_strand_id
1 'polypeptide(L)'
;MPYEADDYLSRHVQTSEVDLTRKVDELVALAAPGNSPNLQLYRDMLSTVIHMAQADRNRWDAKIMLQTLREMENAFGVLEQLKRRRKVTVFGSARTPADHPLYLQAR
;
A
#
# COMPACT_ATOMS: atom_id res chain seq x y z
N MET A 1 4.63 15.64 -7.74
CA MET A 1 5.60 15.14 -8.73
C MET A 1 4.92 14.03 -9.51
N PRO A 2 4.76 14.12 -10.84
CA PRO A 2 4.37 12.95 -11.63
C PRO A 2 5.41 11.84 -11.44
N TYR A 3 4.95 10.60 -11.38
CA TYR A 3 5.82 9.43 -11.30
C TYR A 3 6.60 9.33 -12.63
N GLU A 4 7.91 9.60 -12.60
CA GLU A 4 8.80 9.37 -13.73
C GLU A 4 9.27 7.93 -13.68
N ALA A 5 8.93 7.14 -14.72
CA ALA A 5 9.41 5.78 -14.85
C ALA A 5 10.92 5.80 -15.12
N ASP A 6 11.68 5.08 -14.29
CA ASP A 6 13.13 4.96 -14.40
C ASP A 6 13.51 4.16 -15.66
N ASP A 7 13.99 4.86 -16.68
CA ASP A 7 14.17 4.39 -18.06
C ASP A 7 15.27 3.31 -18.20
N TYR A 8 16.04 3.08 -17.13
CA TYR A 8 17.04 2.01 -17.05
C TYR A 8 16.45 0.60 -17.06
N LEU A 9 15.17 0.44 -16.71
CA LEU A 9 14.49 -0.88 -16.67
C LEU A 9 13.82 -1.25 -18.01
N SER A 10 13.69 -0.31 -18.95
CA SER A 10 12.82 -0.41 -20.14
C SER A 10 13.32 -1.36 -21.24
N ARG A 11 14.61 -1.77 -21.24
CA ARG A 11 15.24 -2.45 -22.40
C ARG A 11 15.20 -3.98 -22.41
N HIS A 12 14.76 -4.65 -21.35
CA HIS A 12 14.75 -6.13 -21.28
C HIS A 12 13.36 -6.76 -21.18
N VAL A 13 12.29 -5.97 -21.27
CA VAL A 13 10.95 -6.37 -20.78
C VAL A 13 9.91 -6.62 -21.88
N GLN A 14 10.12 -6.21 -23.14
CA GLN A 14 8.99 -6.05 -24.08
C GLN A 14 8.23 -7.32 -24.47
N THR A 15 8.86 -8.50 -24.52
CA THR A 15 8.17 -9.74 -24.94
C THR A 15 7.39 -10.41 -23.79
N SER A 16 7.80 -10.21 -22.53
CA SER A 16 7.11 -10.72 -21.34
C SER A 16 6.03 -9.76 -20.82
N GLU A 17 6.16 -8.47 -21.13
CA GLU A 17 5.25 -7.39 -20.71
C GLU A 17 3.81 -7.57 -21.21
N VAL A 18 3.65 -8.01 -22.46
CA VAL A 18 2.32 -8.16 -23.11
C VAL A 18 1.51 -9.28 -22.47
N ASP A 19 2.12 -10.44 -22.16
CA ASP A 19 1.41 -11.53 -21.48
C ASP A 19 1.10 -11.20 -20.02
N LEU A 20 2.00 -10.48 -19.35
CA LEU A 20 1.83 -10.13 -17.96
C LEU A 20 0.75 -9.06 -17.76
N THR A 21 0.68 -8.07 -18.65
CA THR A 21 -0.36 -7.04 -18.64
C THR A 21 -1.75 -7.65 -18.77
N ARG A 22 -1.94 -8.56 -19.73
CA ARG A 22 -3.22 -9.27 -19.92
C ARG A 22 -3.60 -10.08 -18.68
N LYS A 23 -2.63 -10.77 -18.06
CA LYS A 23 -2.87 -11.53 -16.81
C LYS A 23 -3.25 -10.62 -15.64
N VAL A 24 -2.65 -9.42 -15.53
CA VAL A 24 -3.05 -8.44 -14.52
C VAL A 24 -4.50 -8.02 -14.74
N ASP A 25 -4.89 -7.70 -15.98
CA ASP A 25 -6.26 -7.32 -16.31
C ASP A 25 -7.26 -8.43 -15.96
N GLU A 26 -6.92 -9.69 -16.27
CA GLU A 26 -7.71 -10.86 -15.88
C GLU A 26 -7.83 -11.01 -14.35
N LEU A 27 -6.73 -10.86 -13.61
CA LEU A 27 -6.74 -10.95 -12.14
C LEU A 27 -7.59 -9.83 -11.51
N VAL A 28 -7.49 -8.60 -12.01
CA VAL A 28 -8.29 -7.47 -11.52
C VAL A 28 -9.78 -7.70 -11.77
N ALA A 29 -10.14 -8.19 -12.96
CA ALA A 29 -11.52 -8.52 -13.30
C ALA A 29 -12.11 -9.63 -12.43
N LEU A 30 -11.29 -10.57 -11.95
CA LEU A 30 -11.70 -11.62 -11.02
C LEU A 30 -11.77 -11.14 -9.57
N ALA A 31 -10.91 -10.19 -9.17
CA ALA A 31 -10.78 -9.75 -7.79
C ALA A 31 -11.80 -8.67 -7.38
N ALA A 32 -12.29 -7.87 -8.34
CA ALA A 32 -13.18 -6.74 -8.05
C ALA A 32 -14.39 -6.69 -9.00
N PRO A 33 -15.55 -6.14 -8.56
CA PRO A 33 -16.68 -5.91 -9.45
C PRO A 33 -16.31 -5.06 -10.65
N GLY A 34 -16.81 -5.41 -11.84
CA GLY A 34 -16.49 -4.73 -13.10
C GLY A 34 -16.93 -3.25 -13.18
N ASN A 35 -17.75 -2.78 -12.24
CA ASN A 35 -18.16 -1.38 -12.11
C ASN A 35 -17.47 -0.65 -10.95
N SER A 36 -16.48 -1.27 -10.32
CA SER A 36 -15.74 -0.64 -9.23
C SER A 36 -14.96 0.58 -9.73
N PRO A 37 -15.06 1.74 -9.08
CA PRO A 37 -14.25 2.91 -9.44
C PRO A 37 -12.75 2.69 -9.18
N ASN A 38 -12.39 1.63 -8.45
CA ASN A 38 -11.02 1.35 -8.03
C ASN A 38 -10.27 0.37 -8.95
N LEU A 39 -10.87 -0.08 -10.07
CA LEU A 39 -10.25 -1.08 -10.96
C LEU A 39 -8.85 -0.63 -11.42
N GLN A 40 -8.72 0.63 -11.85
CA GLN A 40 -7.42 1.17 -12.27
C GLN A 40 -6.40 1.17 -11.13
N LEU A 41 -6.82 1.49 -9.90
CA LEU A 41 -5.94 1.48 -8.73
C LEU A 41 -5.43 0.06 -8.43
N TYR A 42 -6.30 -0.95 -8.48
CA TYR A 42 -5.89 -2.35 -8.27
C TYR A 42 -4.94 -2.84 -9.36
N ARG A 43 -5.20 -2.46 -10.62
CA ARG A 43 -4.31 -2.74 -11.74
C ARG A 43 -2.91 -2.16 -11.50
N ASP A 44 -2.83 -0.88 -11.16
CA ASP A 44 -1.57 -0.18 -10.96
C ASP A 44 -0.80 -0.73 -9.74
N MET A 45 -1.50 -1.12 -8.67
CA MET A 45 -0.88 -1.79 -7.52
C MET A 45 -0.23 -3.12 -7.90
N LEU A 46 -0.93 -3.96 -8.66
CA LEU A 46 -0.39 -5.25 -9.13
C LEU A 46 0.79 -5.06 -10.08
N SER A 47 0.68 -4.14 -11.04
CA SER A 47 1.78 -3.78 -11.94
C SER A 47 3.00 -3.28 -11.17
N THR A 48 2.82 -2.50 -10.10
CA THR A 48 3.92 -2.03 -9.26
C THR A 48 4.67 -3.20 -8.61
N VAL A 49 3.95 -4.17 -8.03
CA VAL A 49 4.57 -5.37 -7.42
C VAL A 49 5.30 -6.21 -8.47
N ILE A 50 4.72 -6.33 -9.66
CA ILE A 50 5.34 -7.01 -10.80
C ILE A 50 6.64 -6.34 -11.23
N HIS A 51 6.66 -5.01 -11.39
CA HIS A 51 7.87 -4.28 -11.74
C HIS A 51 8.95 -4.43 -10.67
N MET A 52 8.57 -4.45 -9.38
CA MET A 52 9.50 -4.75 -8.30
C MET A 52 10.10 -6.16 -8.41
N ALA A 53 9.30 -7.16 -8.77
CA ALA A 53 9.78 -8.52 -8.97
C ALA A 53 10.69 -8.65 -10.19
N GLN A 54 10.34 -7.99 -11.31
CA GLN A 54 11.16 -7.97 -12.53
C GLN A 54 12.51 -7.26 -12.33
N ALA A 55 12.53 -6.21 -11.51
CA ALA A 55 13.76 -5.50 -11.15
C ALA A 55 14.63 -6.25 -10.12
N ASP A 56 14.21 -7.46 -9.69
CA ASP A 56 14.88 -8.29 -8.67
C ASP A 56 15.37 -7.46 -7.47
N ARG A 57 14.47 -6.66 -6.90
CA ARG A 57 14.80 -5.75 -5.79
C ARG A 57 15.35 -6.52 -4.59
N ASN A 58 16.17 -5.84 -3.78
CA ASN A 58 16.77 -6.43 -2.58
C ASN A 58 15.68 -7.07 -1.69
N ARG A 59 15.98 -8.26 -1.17
CA ARG A 59 15.13 -9.02 -0.24
C ARG A 59 14.58 -8.18 0.93
N TRP A 60 15.37 -7.24 1.45
CA TRP A 60 14.93 -6.36 2.53
C TRP A 60 13.83 -5.39 2.09
N ASP A 61 13.98 -4.78 0.92
CA ASP A 61 12.97 -3.87 0.35
C ASP A 61 11.67 -4.63 0.08
N ALA A 62 11.77 -5.83 -0.49
CA ALA A 62 10.61 -6.69 -0.73
C ALA A 62 9.90 -7.08 0.58
N LYS A 63 10.65 -7.36 1.65
CA LYS A 63 10.07 -7.65 2.98
C LYS A 63 9.36 -6.45 3.58
N ILE A 64 9.97 -5.27 3.52
CA ILE A 64 9.36 -4.02 4.02
C ILE A 64 8.05 -3.78 3.29
N MET A 65 8.06 -3.82 1.96
CA MET A 65 6.85 -3.59 1.16
C MET A 65 5.76 -4.62 1.43
N LEU A 66 6.10 -5.90 1.55
CA LEU A 66 5.13 -6.95 1.92
C LEU A 66 4.49 -6.67 3.28
N GLN A 67 5.30 -6.29 4.28
CA GLN A 67 4.80 -6.00 5.62
C GLN A 67 3.93 -4.74 5.62
N THR A 68 4.35 -3.66 4.95
CA THR A 68 3.57 -2.43 4.82
C THR A 68 2.21 -2.68 4.16
N LEU A 69 2.16 -3.45 3.07
CA LEU A 69 0.90 -3.76 2.39
C LEU A 69 -0.07 -4.52 3.32
N ARG A 70 0.42 -5.51 4.08
CA ARG A 70 -0.37 -6.25 5.06
C ARG A 70 -0.88 -5.36 6.20
N GLU A 71 -0.03 -4.49 6.70
CA GLU A 71 -0.40 -3.56 7.78
C GLU A 71 -1.48 -2.57 7.32
N MET A 72 -1.35 -2.02 6.11
CA MET A 72 -2.34 -1.10 5.55
C MET A 72 -3.68 -1.79 5.27
N GLU A 73 -3.67 -2.99 4.68
CA GLU A 73 -4.89 -3.77 4.43
C GLU A 73 -5.64 -4.07 5.73
N ASN A 74 -4.94 -4.56 6.75
CA ASN A 74 -5.51 -4.79 8.06
C ASN A 74 -6.02 -3.50 8.73
N ALA A 75 -5.24 -2.41 8.67
CA ALA A 75 -5.61 -1.13 9.26
C ALA A 75 -6.88 -0.56 8.62
N PHE A 76 -7.01 -0.64 7.29
CA PHE A 76 -8.23 -0.23 6.60
C PHE A 76 -9.43 -1.06 7.05
N GLY A 77 -9.29 -2.39 7.16
CA GLY A 77 -10.35 -3.26 7.65
C GLY A 77 -10.83 -2.90 9.06
N VAL A 78 -9.90 -2.67 9.98
CA VAL A 78 -10.22 -2.26 11.36
C VAL A 78 -10.87 -0.89 11.41
N LEU A 79 -10.32 0.10 10.69
CA LEU A 79 -10.81 1.49 10.72
C LEU A 79 -12.15 1.67 10.01
N GLU A 80 -12.46 0.84 9.02
CA GLU A 80 -13.73 0.87 8.29
C GLU A 80 -14.93 0.66 9.22
N GLN A 81 -14.80 -0.21 10.23
CA GLN A 81 -15.82 -0.44 11.26
C GLN A 81 -16.12 0.82 12.08
N LEU A 82 -15.18 1.77 12.12
CA LEU A 82 -15.26 3.01 12.88
C LEU A 82 -15.57 4.22 12.00
N LYS A 83 -15.79 4.08 10.68
CA LYS A 83 -15.84 5.22 9.74
C LYS A 83 -16.86 6.32 10.07
N ARG A 84 -17.98 5.98 10.70
CA ARG A 84 -19.05 6.94 11.08
C ARG A 84 -18.90 7.54 12.48
N ARG A 85 -17.82 7.22 13.20
CA ARG A 85 -17.53 7.81 14.52
C ARG A 85 -16.61 9.01 14.34
N ARG A 86 -16.91 10.11 15.04
CA ARG A 86 -16.02 11.27 15.15
C ARG A 86 -14.75 10.82 15.89
N LYS A 87 -13.58 11.22 15.41
CA LYS A 87 -12.28 10.81 15.94
C LYS A 87 -11.46 12.05 16.27
N VAL A 88 -10.68 11.95 17.35
CA VAL A 88 -9.62 12.90 17.68
C VAL A 88 -8.36 12.06 17.89
N THR A 89 -7.29 12.43 17.21
CA THR A 89 -5.96 11.84 17.45
C THR A 89 -5.21 12.77 18.38
N VAL A 90 -4.81 12.28 19.55
CA VAL A 90 -4.05 13.03 20.54
C VAL A 90 -2.59 12.57 20.48
N PHE A 91 -1.66 13.51 20.39
CA PHE A 91 -0.24 13.25 20.43
C PHE A 91 0.35 13.75 21.74
N GLY A 92 1.27 13.00 22.32
CA GLY A 92 1.95 13.35 23.57
C GLY A 92 3.30 12.65 23.65
N SER A 93 4.17 13.16 24.54
CA SER A 93 5.47 12.53 24.78
C SER A 93 5.30 11.14 25.40
N ALA A 94 5.85 10.12 24.75
CA ALA A 94 5.95 8.77 25.31
C ALA A 94 6.85 8.68 26.56
N ARG A 95 7.57 9.76 26.88
CA ARG A 95 8.54 9.83 27.98
C ARG A 95 7.99 10.54 29.22
N THR A 96 6.77 11.08 29.18
CA THR A 96 6.19 11.78 30.33
C THR A 96 5.87 10.79 31.45
N PRO A 97 6.43 10.95 32.67
CA PRO A 97 6.12 10.10 33.81
C PRO A 97 4.64 10.17 34.21
N ALA A 98 4.10 9.08 34.78
CA ALA A 98 2.68 8.98 35.13
C ALA A 98 2.24 9.94 36.25
N ASP A 99 3.18 10.38 37.10
CA ASP A 99 2.99 11.35 38.17
C ASP A 99 3.15 12.81 37.70
N HIS A 100 3.62 13.03 36.47
CA HIS A 100 3.81 14.37 35.94
C HIS A 100 2.46 15.08 35.72
N PRO A 101 2.31 16.37 36.07
CA PRO A 101 1.04 17.10 35.95
C PRO A 101 0.40 17.02 34.55
N LEU A 102 1.22 17.07 33.49
CA LEU A 102 0.74 16.90 32.10
C LEU A 102 0.11 15.53 31.83
N TYR A 103 0.65 14.45 32.41
CA TYR A 103 0.08 13.11 32.25
C TYR A 103 -1.26 13.02 32.98
N LEU A 104 -1.34 13.58 34.19
CA LEU A 104 -2.58 13.64 34.97
C LEU A 104 -3.68 14.44 34.26
N GLN A 105 -3.32 15.51 33.55
CA GLN A 105 -4.26 16.31 32.78
C GLN A 105 -4.79 15.59 31.53
N ALA A 106 -3.99 14.69 30.95
CA ALA A 106 -4.34 13.97 29.71
C ALA A 106 -5.02 12.61 29.95
N ARG A 107 -5.12 12.17 31.21
CA ARG A 107 -5.73 10.90 31.61
C ARG A 107 -7.25 10.90 31.51
#